data_AF-A0A7Y3E0V8-F1
#
_entry.id   AF-A0A7Y3E0V8-F1
#
_cell.length_a   1.000
_cell.length_b   1.000
_cell.length_c   1.000
_cell.angle_alpha   90.00
_cell.angle_beta   90.00
_cell.angle_gamma   90.00
#
_symmetry.space_group_name_H-M   'P 1'
#
loop_
_entity.id
_entity.type
_entity.pdbx_description
1 polymer ?
#
loop_
_entity_poly.entity_id
_entity_poly.type
_entity_poly.pdbx_seq_one_letter_code
_entity_poly.pdbx_strand_id
1 'polypeptide(L)' 'SKAEISALLGTYEWLSWNEAQKAHDDNKWNYGLGIEPGAFNSDKDCLEVSFKDNTVVALRTYQEEITYDNEEQ' A
#
# COMPACT_ATOMS: atom_id res chain seq x y z
N SER A 1 -4.72 -12.48 -9.30
CA SER A 1 -4.28 -11.73 -10.50
C SER A 1 -4.51 -10.24 -10.28
N LYS A 2 -3.90 -9.34 -11.08
CA LYS A 2 -4.14 -7.89 -10.97
C LYS A 2 -5.65 -7.54 -11.03
N ALA A 3 -6.39 -8.18 -11.92
CA ALA A 3 -7.84 -7.96 -12.06
C ALA A 3 -8.64 -8.34 -10.80
N GLU A 4 -8.30 -9.47 -10.17
CA GLU A 4 -8.97 -9.90 -8.93
C GLU A 4 -8.65 -8.98 -7.76
N ILE A 5 -7.40 -8.52 -7.65
CA ILE A 5 -7.01 -7.56 -6.61
C ILE A 5 -7.76 -6.24 -6.80
N SER A 6 -7.85 -5.73 -8.04
CA SER A 6 -8.64 -4.54 -8.33
C SER A 6 -10.14 -4.71 -8.07
N ALA A 7 -10.70 -5.90 -8.29
CA ALA A 7 -12.10 -6.18 -8.01
C ALA A 7 -12.40 -6.24 -6.50
N LEU A 8 -11.45 -6.73 -5.69
CA LEU A 8 -11.61 -6.90 -4.24
C LEU A 8 -11.28 -5.64 -3.44
N LEU A 9 -10.17 -4.98 -3.77
CA LEU A 9 -9.62 -3.86 -3.01
C LEU A 9 -9.80 -2.51 -3.72
N GLY A 10 -10.24 -2.52 -4.98
CA GLY A 10 -10.28 -1.33 -5.82
C GLY A 10 -8.94 -1.01 -6.46
N THR A 11 -8.87 0.17 -7.08
CA THR A 11 -7.63 0.71 -7.65
C THR A 11 -6.59 0.89 -6.54
N TYR A 12 -5.33 0.58 -6.85
CA TYR A 12 -4.22 0.83 -5.94
C TYR A 12 -4.14 2.32 -5.56
N GLU A 13 -3.70 2.60 -4.34
CA GLU A 13 -3.59 3.98 -3.86
C GLU A 13 -2.26 4.61 -4.30
N TRP A 14 -1.16 3.84 -4.21
CA TRP A 14 0.13 4.26 -4.75
C TRP A 14 1.00 3.08 -5.20
N LEU A 15 2.00 3.38 -6.02
CA LEU A 15 2.98 2.43 -6.52
C LEU A 15 4.30 2.56 -5.75
N SER A 16 4.94 1.43 -5.44
CA SER A 16 6.23 1.47 -4.74
C SER A 16 7.32 2.05 -5.65
N TRP A 17 8.27 2.78 -5.06
CA TRP A 17 9.41 3.33 -5.79
C TRP A 17 10.43 2.23 -6.10
N ASN A 18 10.89 2.17 -7.36
CA ASN A 18 11.95 1.27 -7.81
C ASN A 18 13.23 2.08 -8.04
N GLU A 19 14.17 1.96 -7.11
CA GLU A 19 15.47 2.64 -7.16
C GLU A 19 16.27 2.33 -8.43
N ALA A 20 16.23 1.09 -8.92
CA ALA A 20 17.00 0.68 -10.10
C ALA A 20 16.48 1.33 -11.38
N GLN A 21 15.16 1.52 -11.47
CA GLN A 21 14.50 2.14 -12.62
C GLN A 21 14.29 3.65 -12.45
N LYS A 22 14.51 4.17 -11.23
CA LYS A 22 14.21 5.56 -10.83
C LYS A 22 12.78 5.96 -11.21
N ALA A 23 11.85 5.05 -11.00
CA ALA A 23 10.45 5.18 -11.39
C ALA A 23 9.56 4.39 -10.44
N HIS A 24 8.25 4.68 -10.50
CA HIS A 24 7.25 3.88 -9.82
C HIS A 24 7.11 2.49 -10.47
N ASP A 25 6.99 1.46 -9.66
CA ASP A 25 6.86 0.07 -10.11
C ASP A 25 5.39 -0.30 -10.32
N ASP A 26 4.97 -0.40 -11.58
CA ASP A 26 3.61 -0.83 -11.97
C ASP A 26 3.24 -2.24 -11.48
N ASN A 27 4.22 -3.00 -10.97
CA ASN A 27 4.03 -4.32 -10.39
C ASN A 27 4.06 -4.34 -8.87
N LYS A 28 4.15 -3.19 -8.20
CA LYS A 28 4.04 -3.12 -6.74
C LYS A 28 2.98 -2.12 -6.33
N TRP A 29 1.85 -2.64 -5.90
CA TRP A 29 0.68 -1.85 -5.53
C TRP A 29 0.55 -1.78 -4.02
N ASN A 30 0.22 -0.60 -3.51
CA ASN A 30 0.03 -0.40 -2.08
C ASN A 30 -1.41 0.04 -1.78
N TYR A 31 -1.87 -0.37 -0.61
CA TYR A 31 -3.19 -0.08 -0.06
C TYR A 31 -3.05 0.29 1.41
N GLY A 32 -3.56 1.46 1.81
CA GLY A 32 -3.76 1.81 3.20
C GLY A 32 -5.02 1.14 3.75
N LEU A 33 -4.87 0.23 4.71
CA LEU A 33 -6.01 -0.44 5.38
C LEU A 33 -6.57 0.40 6.53
N GLY A 34 -5.85 1.44 6.95
CA GLY A 34 -6.25 2.36 8.01
C GLY A 34 -5.80 1.88 9.40
N ILE A 35 -6.33 2.52 10.44
CA ILE A 35 -6.05 2.18 11.83
C ILE A 35 -7.00 1.05 12.25
N GLU A 36 -6.47 0.01 12.88
CA GLU A 36 -7.29 -1.06 13.45
C GLU A 36 -8.28 -0.50 14.50
N PRO A 37 -9.59 -0.77 14.40
CA PRO A 37 -10.57 -0.27 15.35
C PRO A 37 -10.27 -0.72 16.78
N GLY A 38 -10.03 0.24 17.67
CA GLY A 38 -9.69 -0.02 19.08
C GLY A 38 -8.19 -0.07 19.36
N ALA A 39 -7.34 0.07 18.35
CA ALA A 39 -5.93 0.35 18.54
C ALA A 39 -5.75 1.80 19.01
N PHE A 40 -5.18 1.98 20.21
CA PHE A 40 -4.82 3.29 20.77
C PHE A 40 -3.40 3.69 20.32
N ASN A 41 -3.14 3.63 19.02
CA ASN A 41 -1.88 4.08 18.41
C ASN A 41 -2.17 4.93 17.16
N SER A 42 -1.11 5.51 16.63
CA SER A 42 -1.13 6.31 15.41
C SER A 42 -0.67 5.50 14.20
N ASP A 43 -0.64 4.16 14.28
CA ASP A 43 -0.12 3.33 13.20
C ASP A 43 -1.27 2.91 12.28
N LYS A 44 -1.12 3.18 10.97
CA LYS A 44 -1.98 2.58 9.94
C LYS A 44 -1.38 1.27 9.47
N ASP A 45 -2.22 0.27 9.30
CA ASP A 45 -1.86 -0.95 8.57
C ASP A 45 -1.89 -0.67 7.07
N CYS A 46 -0.88 -1.19 6.37
CA CYS A 46 -0.71 -1.08 4.93
C CYS A 46 -0.42 -2.45 4.33
N LEU A 47 -0.85 -2.65 3.08
CA LEU A 47 -0.59 -3.86 2.30
C LEU A 47 0.10 -3.50 0.99
N GLU A 48 1.30 -4.04 0.79
CA GLU A 48 2.00 -4.06 -0.49
C GLU A 48 1.76 -5.41 -1.20
N VAL A 49 1.33 -5.34 -2.45
CA VAL A 49 1.12 -6.49 -3.33
C VAL A 49 2.13 -6.43 -4.47
N SER A 50 2.96 -7.46 -4.58
CA SER A 50 3.91 -7.59 -5.69
C SER A 50 3.37 -8.53 -6.76
N PHE A 51 3.51 -8.13 -8.01
CA PHE A 51 3.05 -8.86 -9.18
C PHE A 51 4.22 -9.30 -10.06
N LYS A 52 4.03 -10.41 -10.75
CA LYS A 52 4.84 -10.83 -11.90
C LYS A 52 3.92 -11.45 -12.93
N ASP A 53 4.01 -11.01 -14.19
CA ASP A 53 3.16 -11.50 -15.28
C ASP A 53 1.66 -11.45 -14.91
N ASN A 54 1.22 -10.32 -14.33
CA ASN A 54 -0.15 -10.08 -13.83
C ASN A 54 -0.65 -11.01 -12.72
N THR A 55 0.22 -11.82 -12.14
CA THR A 55 -0.07 -12.75 -11.04
C THR A 55 0.56 -12.26 -9.75
N VAL A 56 -0.12 -12.44 -8.61
CA VAL A 56 0.41 -12.07 -7.29
C VAL A 56 1.55 -13.04 -6.94
N VAL A 57 2.72 -12.49 -6.63
CA VAL A 57 3.90 -13.28 -6.23
C VAL A 57 4.30 -13.07 -4.78
N ALA A 58 3.93 -11.93 -4.19
CA ALA A 58 4.16 -11.68 -2.78
C ALA A 58 3.12 -10.69 -2.22
N LEU A 59 2.86 -10.83 -0.93
CA LEU A 59 2.06 -9.93 -0.11
C LEU A 59 2.91 -9.54 1.10
N ARG A 60 3.01 -8.24 1.37
CA ARG A 60 3.72 -7.71 2.53
C ARG A 60 2.80 -6.76 3.26
N THR A 61 2.51 -7.06 4.52
CA THR A 61 1.88 -6.11 5.43
C THR A 61 2.95 -5.32 6.16
N TYR A 62 2.69 -4.05 6.40
CA TYR A 62 3.55 -3.20 7.20
C TYR A 62 2.71 -2.13 7.89
N GLN A 63 3.26 -1.57 8.96
CA GLN A 63 2.67 -0.46 9.68
C GLN A 63 3.44 0.81 9.36
N GLU A 64 2.72 1.90 9.21
CA GLU A 64 3.27 3.23 9.00
C GLU A 64 2.60 4.19 9.98
N GLU A 65 3.39 5.05 10.61
CA GLU A 65 2.87 6.07 11.52
C GLU A 65 2.09 7.13 10.72
N ILE A 66 0.88 7.43 11.16
CA ILE A 66 0.08 8.51 10.60
C ILE A 66 0.64 9.82 11.13
N THR A 67 1.38 10.51 10.27
CA THR A 67 1.73 11.89 10.49
C THR A 67 0.59 12.76 10.01
N TYR A 68 -0.08 13.43 10.94
CA TYR A 68 -0.91 14.58 10.59
C TYR A 68 0.03 15.74 10.32
N ASP A 69 -0.04 16.35 9.14
CA ASP A 69 0.51 17.69 8.97
C ASP A 69 -0.21 18.55 10.00
N ASN A 70 0.50 18.95 11.07
CA ASN A 70 0.00 19.96 11.98
C ASN A 70 -0.28 21.18 11.11
N GLU A 71 -1.55 21.47 10.87
CA GLU A 71 -1.96 22.81 10.47
C GLU A 71 -1.52 23.73 11.62
N GLU A 72 -0.31 24.26 11.53
CA GLU A 72 0.07 25.47 12.24
C GLU A 72 -0.90 26.56 11.76
N GLN A 73 -2.02 26.71 12.50
CA GLN A 73 -2.94 27.84 12.39
C GLN A 73 -2.36 29.09 13.05
#